data_AF-A0A9D4QTE1-F1
#
_entry.id   AF-A0A9D4QTE1-F1
#
_cell.length_a   1.000
_cell.length_b   1.000
_cell.length_c   1.000
_cell.angle_alpha   90.00
_cell.angle_beta   90.00
_cell.angle_gamma   90.00
#
_symmetry.space_group_name_H-M   'P 1'
#
loop_
_entity.id
_entity.type
_entity.pdbx_description
1 polymer ?
#
loop_
_entity_poly.entity_id
_entity_poly.type
_entity_poly.pdbx_seq_one_letter_code
_entity_poly.pdbx_strand_id
1 'polypeptide(L)'
;MSGLPKAQLEQLKQFIEACRAQPDLLHTPDLAFFKDWLEGMGATLPPPAAKKQEPPKSQKKAPPAPEPEPEIESEESDIDLDNEGVVADAGEDEVPEYPDMETEVTEEMMDQSDELRGQATSALGDGNLEGSFETVQ
;
A
#
# COMPACT_ATOMS: atom_id res chain seq x y z
N MET A 1 -8.61 -11.26 25.15
CA MET A 1 -9.32 -10.83 23.93
C MET A 1 -8.72 -9.49 23.55
N SER A 2 -7.77 -9.47 22.61
CA SER A 2 -7.13 -8.22 22.19
C SER A 2 -8.15 -7.42 21.37
N GLY A 3 -8.49 -6.22 21.84
CA GLY A 3 -9.31 -5.28 21.07
C GLY A 3 -8.50 -4.71 19.91
N LEU A 4 -9.15 -4.37 18.81
CA LEU A 4 -8.48 -3.69 17.69
C LEU A 4 -7.83 -2.38 18.18
N PRO A 5 -6.62 -2.04 17.72
CA PRO A 5 -6.00 -0.74 17.92
C PRO A 5 -6.94 0.41 17.52
N LYS A 6 -6.91 1.52 18.27
CA LYS A 6 -7.77 2.69 18.00
C LYS A 6 -7.64 3.21 16.56
N ALA A 7 -6.42 3.26 16.03
CA ALA A 7 -6.16 3.69 14.66
C ALA A 7 -6.89 2.80 13.62
N GLN A 8 -6.89 1.48 13.80
CA GLN A 8 -7.58 0.54 12.90
C GLN A 8 -9.10 0.70 12.98
N LEU A 9 -9.64 1.01 14.16
CA LEU A 9 -11.06 1.31 14.33
C LEU A 9 -11.46 2.62 13.64
N GLU A 10 -10.61 3.65 13.70
CA GLU A 10 -10.84 4.91 13.00
C GLU A 10 -10.79 4.73 11.48
N GLN A 11 -9.79 3.99 10.98
CA GLN A 11 -9.68 3.64 9.55
C GLN A 11 -10.90 2.85 9.07
N LEU A 12 -11.33 1.83 9.82
CA LEU A 12 -12.52 1.04 9.50
C LEU A 12 -13.78 1.91 9.47
N LYS A 13 -13.91 2.84 10.42
CA LYS A 13 -15.04 3.78 10.46
C LYS A 13 -15.08 4.68 9.23
N GLN A 14 -13.94 5.25 8.83
CA GLN A 14 -13.81 6.05 7.62
C GLN A 14 -14.15 5.24 6.37
N PHE A 15 -13.65 4.00 6.29
CA PHE A 15 -13.96 3.10 5.18
C PHE A 15 -15.46 2.82 5.07
N ILE A 16 -16.14 2.54 6.19
CA ILE A 16 -17.60 2.33 6.19
C ILE A 16 -18.35 3.60 5.73
N GLU A 17 -17.86 4.79 6.09
CA GLU A 17 -18.43 6.05 5.64
C GLU A 17 -18.26 6.24 4.12
N ALA A 18 -17.08 5.92 3.59
CA ALA A 18 -16.83 5.91 2.16
C ALA A 18 -17.72 4.91 1.41
N CYS A 19 -17.93 3.69 1.95
CA CYS A 19 -18.86 2.72 1.37
C CYS A 19 -20.32 3.19 1.38
N ARG A 20 -20.71 4.03 2.34
CA ARG A 20 -22.06 4.65 2.36
C ARG A 20 -22.20 5.76 1.33
N ALA A 21 -21.14 6.55 1.12
CA ALA A 21 -21.11 7.58 0.09
C ALA A 21 -21.08 6.97 -1.33
N GLN A 22 -20.34 5.86 -1.49
CA GLN A 22 -20.14 5.18 -2.77
C GLN A 22 -20.39 3.66 -2.62
N PRO A 23 -21.62 3.19 -2.90
CA PRO A 23 -21.94 1.77 -2.83
C PRO A 23 -21.22 0.94 -3.91
N ASP A 24 -20.72 1.59 -4.97
CA ASP A 24 -19.96 0.94 -6.05
C ASP A 24 -18.63 0.35 -5.57
N LEU A 25 -18.04 0.85 -4.47
CA LEU A 25 -16.82 0.28 -3.89
C LEU A 25 -17.03 -1.19 -3.50
N LEU A 26 -18.23 -1.56 -3.02
CA LEU A 26 -18.53 -2.93 -2.59
C LEU A 26 -18.64 -3.92 -3.75
N HIS A 27 -18.62 -3.42 -4.99
CA HIS A 27 -18.66 -4.23 -6.21
C HIS A 27 -17.29 -4.39 -6.88
N THR A 28 -16.21 -3.89 -6.26
CA THR A 28 -14.84 -4.12 -6.74
C THR A 28 -14.39 -5.56 -6.43
N PRO A 29 -13.56 -6.18 -7.29
CA PRO A 29 -13.05 -7.53 -7.05
C PRO A 29 -12.20 -7.62 -5.78
N ASP A 30 -11.51 -6.54 -5.41
CA ASP A 30 -10.66 -6.48 -4.21
C ASP A 30 -11.46 -6.57 -2.91
N LEU A 31 -12.73 -6.14 -2.93
CA LEU A 31 -13.63 -6.18 -1.78
C LEU A 31 -14.62 -7.36 -1.81
N ALA A 32 -14.37 -8.35 -2.67
CA ALA A 32 -15.20 -9.56 -2.77
C ALA A 32 -15.32 -10.30 -1.42
N PHE A 33 -14.22 -10.42 -0.67
CA PHE A 33 -14.23 -11.06 0.65
C PHE A 33 -15.12 -10.32 1.66
N PHE A 34 -15.17 -8.99 1.57
CA PHE A 34 -15.99 -8.15 2.43
C PHE A 34 -17.47 -8.26 2.07
N LYS A 35 -17.77 -8.35 0.78
CA LYS A 35 -19.10 -8.65 0.27
C LYS A 35 -19.60 -10.03 0.74
N ASP A 36 -18.79 -11.09 0.60
CA ASP A 36 -19.16 -12.44 1.07
C ASP A 36 -19.44 -12.46 2.58
N TRP A 37 -18.66 -11.70 3.36
CA TRP A 37 -18.88 -11.53 4.79
C TRP A 37 -20.21 -10.82 5.09
N LEU A 38 -20.55 -9.77 4.34
CA LEU A 38 -21.83 -9.07 4.46
C LEU A 38 -23.01 -9.97 4.09
N GLU A 39 -22.90 -10.76 3.01
CA GLU A 39 -23.91 -11.73 2.60
C GLU A 39 -24.10 -12.84 3.66
N GLY A 40 -23.01 -13.29 4.29
CA GLY A 40 -23.05 -14.23 5.41
C GLY A 40 -23.77 -13.70 6.65
N MET A 41 -23.83 -12.38 6.83
CA MET A 41 -24.62 -11.72 7.89
C MET A 41 -26.06 -11.38 7.44
N GLY A 42 -26.45 -11.75 6.23
CA GLY A 42 -27.78 -11.49 5.68
C GLY A 42 -28.00 -10.05 5.21
N ALA A 43 -26.92 -9.28 5.00
CA ALA A 43 -27.03 -7.94 4.44
C ALA A 43 -27.29 -8.03 2.93
N THR A 44 -28.36 -7.37 2.48
CA THR A 44 -28.63 -7.19 1.05
C THR A 44 -27.92 -5.93 0.56
N LEU A 45 -26.86 -6.11 -0.22
CA LEU A 45 -26.16 -5.00 -0.85
C LEU A 45 -27.05 -4.33 -1.91
N PRO A 46 -27.05 -2.99 -1.99
CA PRO A 46 -27.72 -2.30 -3.07
C PRO A 46 -27.12 -2.74 -4.41
N PRO A 47 -27.96 -2.95 -5.45
CA PRO A 47 -27.46 -3.29 -6.77
C PRO A 47 -26.47 -2.22 -7.25
N PRO A 48 -25.37 -2.62 -7.92
CA PRO A 48 -24.40 -1.65 -8.44
C PRO A 48 -25.14 -0.67 -9.33
N ALA A 49 -24.77 0.62 -9.27
CA ALA A 49 -25.31 1.58 -10.21
C ALA A 49 -25.01 1.05 -11.61
N ALA A 50 -26.08 0.76 -12.35
CA ALA A 50 -26.04 -0.12 -13.51
C ALA A 50 -24.97 0.32 -14.53
N LYS A 51 -23.82 -0.36 -14.55
CA LYS A 51 -23.23 -0.74 -15.83
C LYS A 51 -24.23 -1.69 -16.47
N LYS A 52 -25.15 -1.12 -17.27
CA LYS A 52 -25.96 -1.84 -18.23
C LYS A 52 -25.05 -2.86 -18.91
N GLN A 53 -25.16 -4.12 -18.51
CA GLN A 53 -24.88 -5.20 -19.42
C GLN A 53 -25.75 -4.92 -20.63
N GLU A 54 -25.12 -4.57 -21.74
CA GLU A 54 -25.74 -4.55 -23.04
C GLU A 54 -26.48 -5.88 -23.25
N PRO A 55 -27.82 -5.91 -23.36
CA PRO A 55 -28.45 -6.94 -24.17
C PRO A 55 -27.93 -6.75 -25.61
N PRO A 56 -27.80 -7.82 -26.40
CA PRO A 56 -27.20 -7.74 -27.73
C PRO A 56 -27.92 -6.69 -28.58
N LYS A 57 -27.11 -5.79 -29.15
CA LYS A 57 -27.49 -4.74 -30.10
C LYS A 57 -28.56 -5.23 -31.09
N SER A 58 -29.73 -4.62 -31.05
CA SER A 58 -30.50 -4.33 -32.25
C SER A 58 -30.68 -2.82 -32.37
N GLN A 59 -29.97 -2.29 -33.37
CA GLN A 59 -29.98 -0.95 -33.93
C GLN A 59 -31.19 -0.06 -33.61
N LYS A 60 -30.92 1.19 -33.19
CA LYS A 60 -31.28 2.39 -33.97
C LYS A 60 -30.75 3.69 -33.33
N LYS A 61 -29.93 4.38 -34.12
CA LYS A 61 -29.68 5.82 -34.33
C LYS A 61 -30.10 6.85 -33.25
N ALA A 62 -29.15 7.75 -32.98
CA ALA A 62 -29.12 8.93 -32.11
C ALA A 62 -30.22 9.98 -32.33
N PRO A 63 -30.38 10.96 -31.40
CA PRO A 63 -29.64 12.24 -31.47
C PRO A 63 -29.02 12.71 -30.11
N PRO A 64 -28.21 13.79 -30.09
CA PRO A 64 -27.14 14.01 -29.09
C PRO A 64 -27.45 14.99 -27.94
N ALA A 65 -26.70 14.80 -26.85
CA ALA A 65 -26.28 15.71 -25.75
C ALA A 65 -27.32 16.51 -24.94
N PRO A 66 -27.17 16.50 -23.61
CA PRO A 66 -26.70 17.71 -22.93
C PRO A 66 -25.41 17.48 -22.11
N GLU A 67 -24.64 18.56 -21.97
CA GLU A 67 -23.32 18.70 -21.35
C GLU A 67 -23.16 18.03 -19.97
N PRO A 68 -21.97 17.46 -19.66
CA PRO A 68 -21.59 17.21 -18.28
C PRO A 68 -21.27 18.55 -17.59
N GLU A 69 -21.94 18.81 -16.47
CA GLU A 69 -21.54 19.86 -15.53
C GLU A 69 -20.07 19.61 -15.11
N PRO A 70 -19.20 20.63 -15.09
CA PRO A 70 -17.82 20.43 -14.72
C PRO A 70 -17.75 19.94 -13.28
N GLU A 71 -17.13 18.78 -13.10
CA GLU A 71 -16.66 18.30 -11.81
C GLU A 71 -15.82 19.42 -11.19
N ILE A 72 -16.14 19.78 -9.96
CA ILE A 72 -15.29 20.67 -9.17
C ILE A 72 -14.01 19.86 -8.93
N GLU A 73 -13.04 20.00 -9.83
CA GLU A 73 -11.66 19.60 -9.57
C GLU A 73 -11.28 20.31 -8.28
N SER A 74 -11.23 19.53 -7.20
CA SER A 74 -10.63 19.93 -5.96
C SER A 74 -9.26 20.47 -6.35
N GLU A 75 -9.01 21.74 -6.03
CA GLU A 75 -7.73 22.42 -6.16
C GLU A 75 -6.75 21.73 -5.19
N GLU A 76 -6.38 20.48 -5.51
CA GLU A 76 -5.25 19.76 -4.92
C GLU A 76 -4.08 20.67 -5.20
N SER A 77 -3.61 21.34 -4.15
CA SER A 77 -2.52 22.28 -4.19
C SER A 77 -1.36 21.66 -4.97
N ASP A 78 -1.10 22.20 -6.16
CA ASP A 78 0.07 21.94 -6.98
C ASP A 78 1.28 22.48 -6.20
N ILE A 79 1.74 21.69 -5.24
CA ILE A 79 2.95 21.96 -4.46
C ILE A 79 4.09 21.44 -5.32
N ASP A 80 4.84 22.35 -5.93
CA ASP A 80 6.13 22.06 -6.54
C ASP A 80 7.09 21.50 -5.47
N LEU A 81 7.18 20.18 -5.38
CA LEU A 81 8.17 19.51 -4.54
C LEU A 81 9.56 19.72 -5.15
N ASP A 82 10.42 20.40 -4.42
CA ASP A 82 11.83 20.51 -4.77
C ASP A 82 12.48 19.11 -4.75
N ASN A 83 13.07 18.73 -5.88
CA ASN A 83 13.73 17.43 -6.04
C ASN A 83 15.26 17.55 -5.81
N GLU A 84 15.75 18.68 -5.30
CA GLU A 84 17.15 18.83 -4.92
C GLU A 84 17.53 17.81 -3.81
N GLY A 85 18.42 16.87 -4.15
CA GLY A 85 18.85 15.80 -3.25
C GLY A 85 18.15 14.45 -3.45
N VAL A 86 17.22 14.32 -4.41
CA VAL A 86 16.65 13.02 -4.79
C VAL A 86 17.70 12.19 -5.53
N VAL A 87 18.11 11.08 -4.93
CA VAL A 87 18.99 10.09 -5.55
C VAL A 87 18.12 9.13 -6.36
N ALA A 88 18.61 8.72 -7.53
CA ALA A 88 17.94 7.69 -8.32
C ALA A 88 17.89 6.37 -7.54
N ASP A 89 16.87 5.56 -7.82
CA ASP A 89 16.81 4.21 -7.28
C ASP A 89 18.09 3.45 -7.64
N ALA A 90 18.74 2.87 -6.64
CA ALA A 90 20.02 2.18 -6.81
C ALA A 90 19.89 0.82 -7.52
N GLY A 91 18.68 0.42 -7.89
CA GLY A 91 18.39 -0.85 -8.53
C GLY A 91 18.39 -2.03 -7.56
N GLU A 92 18.09 -3.20 -8.09
CA GLU A 92 17.91 -4.45 -7.34
C GLU A 92 19.24 -5.06 -6.84
N ASP A 93 20.39 -4.53 -7.25
CA ASP A 93 21.73 -4.98 -6.86
C ASP A 93 22.22 -4.40 -5.52
N GLU A 94 21.59 -3.33 -5.00
CA GLU A 94 22.01 -2.64 -3.77
C GLU A 94 21.16 -3.00 -2.54
N VAL A 95 20.28 -4.00 -2.65
CA VAL A 95 19.44 -4.42 -1.53
C VAL A 95 20.30 -5.17 -0.52
N PRO A 96 20.38 -4.73 0.75
CA PRO A 96 21.13 -5.43 1.78
C PRO A 96 20.62 -6.87 1.96
N GLU A 97 21.53 -7.82 2.14
CA GLU A 97 21.16 -9.20 2.44
C GLU A 97 20.55 -9.26 3.85
N TYR A 98 19.34 -9.79 3.96
CA TYR A 98 18.68 -9.98 5.24
C TYR A 98 18.93 -11.40 5.75
N PRO A 99 19.34 -11.59 7.01
CA PRO A 99 19.58 -12.91 7.56
C PRO A 99 18.27 -13.70 7.63
N ASP A 100 18.38 -15.01 7.46
CA ASP A 100 17.26 -15.93 7.62
C ASP A 100 16.72 -15.90 9.05
N MET A 101 15.44 -15.54 9.19
CA MET A 101 14.79 -15.34 10.49
C MET A 101 14.51 -16.67 11.23
N GLU A 102 14.64 -17.82 10.56
CA GLU A 102 14.45 -19.14 11.16
C GLU A 102 15.71 -19.69 11.83
N THR A 103 16.89 -19.09 11.58
CA THR A 103 18.14 -19.54 12.19
C THR A 103 18.19 -19.16 13.68
N GLU A 104 18.44 -20.14 14.55
CA GLU A 104 18.57 -19.92 15.99
C GLU A 104 19.90 -19.20 16.29
N VAL A 105 19.82 -18.03 16.92
CA VAL A 105 21.00 -17.26 17.34
C VAL A 105 21.69 -17.98 18.48
N THR A 106 22.89 -18.49 18.22
CA THR A 106 23.76 -19.12 19.23
C THR A 106 24.65 -18.09 19.93
N GLU A 107 25.20 -18.41 21.11
CA GLU A 107 26.16 -17.54 21.81
C GLU A 107 27.39 -17.21 20.95
N GLU A 108 27.87 -18.16 20.15
CA GLU A 108 29.01 -17.95 19.24
C GLU A 108 28.68 -16.95 18.11
N MET A 109 27.47 -16.99 17.55
CA MET A 109 27.01 -16.01 16.55
C MET A 109 26.86 -14.61 17.16
N MET A 110 26.46 -14.53 18.42
CA MET A 110 26.34 -13.26 19.13
C MET A 110 27.71 -12.62 19.36
N ASP A 111 28.68 -13.39 19.84
CA ASP A 111 30.07 -12.92 20.01
C ASP A 111 30.70 -12.48 18.67
N GLN A 112 30.46 -13.24 17.59
CA GLN A 112 30.91 -12.87 16.24
C GLN A 112 30.26 -11.57 15.75
N SER A 113 28.95 -11.40 15.96
CA SER A 113 28.24 -10.17 15.58
C SER A 113 28.75 -8.95 16.34
N ASP A 114 29.06 -9.07 17.63
CA ASP A 114 29.63 -7.98 18.42
C ASP A 114 31.05 -7.57 17.97
N GLU A 115 31.89 -8.55 17.60
CA GLU A 115 33.21 -8.30 17.02
C GLU A 115 33.10 -7.59 15.66
N LEU A 116 32.22 -8.07 14.77
CA LEU A 116 31.97 -7.48 13.45
C LEU A 116 31.42 -6.05 13.58
N ARG A 117 30.49 -5.81 14.52
CA ARG A 117 29.97 -4.47 14.84
C ARG A 117 31.09 -3.53 15.27
N GLY A 118 32.04 -4.01 16.09
CA GLY A 118 33.21 -3.25 16.51
C GLY A 118 34.11 -2.88 15.34
N GLN A 119 34.41 -3.85 14.46
CA GLN A 119 35.22 -3.64 13.26
C GLN A 119 34.56 -2.68 12.27
N ALA A 120 33.26 -2.85 12.00
CA ALA A 120 32.49 -1.95 11.13
C ALA A 120 32.45 -0.52 11.66
N THR A 121 32.28 -0.34 12.98
CA THR A 121 32.30 0.98 13.63
C THR A 121 33.67 1.63 13.52
N SER A 122 34.75 0.86 13.63
CA SER A 122 36.11 1.37 13.44
C SER A 122 36.35 1.82 12.01
N ALA A 123 36.00 0.98 11.02
CA ALA A 123 36.13 1.31 9.60
C ALA A 123 35.33 2.56 9.20
N LEU A 124 34.13 2.72 9.78
CA LEU A 124 33.30 3.92 9.61
C LEU A 124 33.99 5.18 10.15
N GLY A 125 34.61 5.07 11.33
CA GLY A 125 35.36 6.17 11.96
C GLY A 125 36.59 6.60 11.17
N ASP A 126 37.23 5.64 10.48
CA ASP A 126 38.38 5.89 9.59
C ASP A 126 37.98 6.39 8.20
N GLY A 127 36.67 6.53 7.93
CA GLY A 127 36.14 6.99 6.64
C GLY A 127 36.11 5.91 5.54
N ASN A 128 36.38 4.65 5.89
CA ASN A 128 36.29 3.51 4.99
C ASN A 128 34.87 2.95 4.96
N LEU A 129 33.98 3.61 4.23
CA LEU A 129 32.56 3.25 4.14
C LEU A 129 32.33 1.86 3.55
N GLU A 130 33.09 1.52 2.50
CA GLU A 130 32.98 0.23 1.80
C GLU A 130 33.33 -0.94 2.73
N GLY A 131 34.46 -0.84 3.43
CA GLY A 131 34.88 -1.89 4.37
C GLY A 131 33.96 -1.97 5.59
N SER A 132 33.34 -0.86 6.00
CA SER A 132 32.34 -0.87 7.06
C SER A 132 31.10 -1.67 6.66
N PHE A 133 30.64 -1.51 5.41
CA PHE A 133 29.49 -2.24 4.87
C PHE A 133 29.78 -3.73 4.69
N GLU A 134 30.94 -4.08 4.11
CA GLU A 134 31.36 -5.47 3.88
C GLU A 134 31.51 -6.26 5.19
N THR A 135 31.83 -5.59 6.30
CA THR A 135 31.99 -6.23 7.62
C THR A 135 30.64 -6.58 8.28
N VAL A 136 29.54 -5.95 7.85
CA VAL A 136 28.21 -6.11 8.46
C VAL A 136 27.33 -7.14 7.71
N GLN A 137 27.70 -7.46 6.47
CA GLN A 137 27.04 -8.47 5.64
C GLN A 137 27.36 -9.89 6.12
#